data_AF-A0A1V4I166-F1
#
_entry.id   AF-A0A1V4I166-F1
#
_cell.length_a   1.000
_cell.length_b   1.000
_cell.length_c   1.000
_cell.angle_alpha   90.00
_cell.angle_beta   90.00
_cell.angle_gamma   90.00
#
_symmetry.space_group_name_H-M   'P 1'
#
loop_
_entity.id
_entity.type
_entity.pdbx_description
1 polymer ?
#
loop_
_entity_poly.entity_id
_entity_poly.type
_entity_poly.pdbx_seq_one_letter_code
_entity_poly.pdbx_strand_id
1 'polypeptide(L)'
;MADEDKVGYRRPPKSSRFKKGQSGNPLGSSRKARMRQRQQTLPLVDLVLENSQGLVPIREGDRRSTISMKEALIRREAALAIQGSRLALKSCLDRIDKAEQRKLAEVLDHYQAYRDYQDHYPARAKACRNRDLPLLCPIPMTCTSTITLSNYSSPVR
;
A
#
# COMPACT_ATOMS: atom_id res chain seq x y z
N MET A 1 6.17 38.36 -49.96
CA MET A 1 5.63 37.35 -49.02
C MET A 1 6.78 36.48 -48.49
N ALA A 2 7.73 37.01 -47.70
CA ALA A 2 8.87 36.21 -47.19
C ALA A 2 9.70 36.92 -46.08
N ASP A 3 9.09 37.57 -45.09
CA ASP A 3 9.86 38.18 -43.97
C ASP A 3 9.28 37.95 -42.56
N GLU A 4 8.20 37.16 -42.45
CA GLU A 4 7.52 36.91 -41.15
C GLU A 4 8.23 35.85 -40.28
N ASP A 5 9.21 35.13 -40.85
CA ASP A 5 9.81 33.91 -40.28
C ASP A 5 11.32 34.01 -39.98
N LYS A 6 11.93 35.19 -40.13
CA LYS A 6 13.38 35.36 -39.93
C LYS A 6 13.74 35.32 -38.42
N VAL A 7 14.12 34.14 -37.95
CA VAL A 7 14.53 33.87 -36.57
C VAL A 7 15.91 34.49 -36.30
N GLY A 8 16.10 35.17 -35.16
CA GLY A 8 17.35 35.88 -34.83
C GLY A 8 17.47 36.22 -33.35
N TYR A 9 18.56 36.88 -32.96
CA TYR A 9 18.79 37.28 -31.55
C TYR A 9 17.61 38.12 -31.03
N ARG A 10 17.04 37.72 -29.88
CA ARG A 10 15.81 38.30 -29.27
C ARG A 10 14.53 38.19 -30.10
N ARG A 11 14.50 37.35 -31.16
CA ARG A 11 13.34 37.11 -32.01
C ARG A 11 13.02 35.61 -32.08
N PRO A 12 12.44 35.02 -31.02
CA PRO A 12 12.08 33.60 -31.03
C PRO A 12 10.98 33.33 -32.07
N PRO A 13 10.94 32.13 -32.67
CA PRO A 13 9.97 31.80 -33.72
C PRO A 13 8.54 31.82 -33.17
N LYS A 14 7.59 32.37 -33.93
CA LYS A 14 6.19 32.59 -33.50
C LYS A 14 5.51 31.29 -33.04
N SER A 15 5.85 30.15 -33.65
CA SER A 15 5.34 28.82 -33.28
C SER A 15 5.69 28.38 -31.85
N SER A 16 6.81 28.86 -31.30
CA SER A 16 7.30 28.51 -29.97
C SER A 16 6.95 29.54 -28.88
N ARG A 17 6.37 30.69 -29.25
CA ARG A 17 6.05 31.75 -28.30
C ARG A 17 4.84 31.34 -27.46
N PHE A 18 4.92 31.56 -26.15
CA PHE A 18 3.76 31.43 -25.29
C PHE A 18 2.68 32.43 -25.70
N LYS A 19 1.42 31.97 -25.79
CA LYS A 19 0.28 32.84 -26.07
C LYS A 19 -0.06 33.65 -24.82
N LYS A 20 -0.27 34.97 -24.98
CA LYS A 20 -0.70 35.84 -23.88
C LYS A 20 -2.02 35.31 -23.29
N GLY A 21 -2.03 35.05 -21.98
CA GLY A 21 -3.20 34.48 -21.28
C GLY A 21 -3.24 32.95 -21.20
N GLN A 22 -2.34 32.23 -21.88
CA GLN A 22 -2.23 30.78 -21.78
C GLN A 22 -0.89 30.42 -21.15
N SER A 23 -0.92 29.88 -19.93
CA SER A 23 0.30 29.38 -19.29
C SER A 23 0.83 28.15 -20.06
N GLY A 24 2.14 28.06 -20.25
CA GLY A 24 2.77 26.90 -20.90
C GLY A 24 2.63 25.57 -20.13
N ASN A 25 2.17 25.62 -18.88
CA ASN A 25 1.87 24.45 -18.06
C ASN A 25 0.36 24.45 -17.71
N PRO A 26 -0.51 23.84 -18.56
CA PRO A 26 -1.95 23.83 -18.35
C PRO A 26 -2.37 23.13 -17.05
N LEU A 27 -1.53 22.24 -16.51
CA LEU A 27 -1.76 21.52 -15.25
C LEU A 27 -1.34 22.35 -14.02
N GLY A 28 -0.65 23.48 -14.23
CA GLY A 28 -0.07 24.31 -13.20
C GLY A 28 1.11 23.65 -12.47
N SER A 29 1.85 24.44 -11.70
CA SER A 29 2.97 23.97 -10.88
C SER A 29 2.51 23.34 -9.54
N SER A 30 1.25 23.58 -9.14
CA SER A 30 0.81 23.17 -7.80
C SER A 30 0.62 21.66 -7.71
N ARG A 31 1.28 21.05 -6.70
CA ARG A 31 1.12 19.63 -6.36
C ARG A 31 -0.35 19.23 -6.17
N LYS A 32 -1.15 20.11 -5.56
CA LYS A 32 -2.58 19.89 -5.32
C LYS A 32 -3.39 19.76 -6.61
N ALA A 33 -3.12 20.58 -7.64
CA ALA A 33 -3.81 20.49 -8.92
C ALA A 33 -3.50 19.16 -9.64
N ARG A 34 -2.22 18.78 -9.69
CA ARG A 34 -1.79 17.50 -10.29
C ARG A 34 -2.41 16.29 -9.58
N MET A 35 -2.52 16.34 -8.24
CA MET A 35 -3.10 15.25 -7.47
C MET A 35 -4.61 15.09 -7.71
N ARG A 36 -5.36 16.22 -7.77
CA ARG A 36 -6.80 16.19 -8.08
C ARG A 36 -7.10 15.61 -9.45
N GLN A 37 -6.33 15.99 -10.45
CA GLN A 37 -6.53 15.47 -11.81
C GLN A 37 -6.17 13.98 -11.90
N ARG A 38 -5.10 13.54 -11.24
CA ARG A 38 -4.77 12.10 -11.13
C ARG A 38 -5.93 11.32 -10.50
N GLN A 39 -6.54 11.83 -9.43
CA GLN A 39 -7.68 11.19 -8.76
C GLN A 39 -8.93 11.10 -9.63
N GLN A 40 -9.13 12.02 -10.58
CA GLN A 40 -10.26 11.96 -11.52
C GLN A 40 -10.11 10.86 -12.59
N THR A 41 -8.87 10.41 -12.84
CA THR A 41 -8.60 9.40 -13.88
C THR A 41 -8.46 7.98 -13.29
N LEU A 42 -8.25 7.85 -11.98
CA LEU A 42 -8.07 6.56 -11.33
C LEU A 42 -9.38 5.75 -11.30
N PRO A 43 -9.32 4.42 -11.45
CA PRO A 43 -10.47 3.57 -11.22
C PRO A 43 -10.88 3.64 -9.75
N LEU A 44 -12.16 3.37 -9.46
CA LEU A 44 -12.73 3.51 -8.12
C LEU A 44 -11.96 2.70 -7.06
N VAL A 45 -11.51 1.49 -7.40
CA VAL A 45 -10.76 0.62 -6.49
C VAL A 45 -9.46 1.28 -6.02
N ASP A 46 -8.68 1.82 -6.96
CA ASP A 46 -7.40 2.47 -6.64
C ASP A 46 -7.63 3.76 -5.85
N LEU A 47 -8.67 4.52 -6.19
CA LEU A 47 -9.02 5.73 -5.46
C LEU A 47 -9.40 5.41 -4.01
N VAL A 48 -10.18 4.35 -3.78
CA VAL A 48 -10.57 3.91 -2.43
C VAL A 48 -9.35 3.45 -1.64
N LEU A 49 -8.44 2.68 -2.27
CA LEU A 49 -7.20 2.22 -1.62
C LEU A 49 -6.26 3.38 -1.27
N GLU A 50 -6.09 4.33 -2.18
CA GLU A 50 -5.24 5.52 -1.94
C GLU A 50 -5.80 6.39 -0.81
N ASN A 51 -7.13 6.64 -0.81
CA ASN A 51 -7.77 7.39 0.28
C ASN A 51 -7.69 6.66 1.61
N SER A 52 -7.90 5.34 1.62
CA SER A 52 -7.79 4.47 2.79
C SER A 52 -6.42 4.55 3.46
N GLN A 53 -5.35 4.65 2.66
CA GLN A 53 -3.96 4.83 3.13
C GLN A 53 -3.61 6.30 3.42
N GLY A 54 -4.40 7.24 2.91
CA GLY A 54 -4.22 8.67 3.10
C GLY A 54 -4.23 9.09 4.56
N LEU A 55 -3.45 10.11 4.88
CA LEU A 55 -3.27 10.61 6.24
C LEU A 55 -4.34 11.64 6.62
N VAL A 56 -4.93 11.47 7.80
CA VAL A 56 -5.95 12.36 8.38
C VAL A 56 -5.51 12.79 9.78
N PRO A 57 -5.58 14.09 10.12
CA PRO A 57 -5.31 14.55 11.47
C PRO A 57 -6.48 14.18 12.39
N ILE A 58 -6.18 13.52 13.50
CA ILE A 58 -7.14 13.20 14.57
C ILE A 58 -6.67 13.80 15.89
N ARG A 59 -7.63 14.22 16.71
CA ARG A 59 -7.40 14.64 18.09
C ARG A 59 -7.94 13.59 19.03
N GLU A 60 -7.06 13.04 19.87
CA GLU A 60 -7.41 12.12 20.95
C GLU A 60 -7.05 12.81 22.28
N GLY A 61 -8.08 13.35 22.95
CA GLY A 61 -7.90 14.18 24.14
C GLY A 61 -7.05 15.42 23.82
N ASP A 62 -5.87 15.50 24.43
CA ASP A 62 -4.97 16.63 24.25
C ASP A 62 -3.89 16.43 23.18
N ARG A 63 -3.75 15.21 22.64
CA ARG A 63 -2.77 14.91 21.59
C ARG A 63 -3.40 15.02 20.20
N ARG A 64 -2.67 15.62 19.26
CA ARG A 64 -2.99 15.61 17.83
C ARG A 64 -2.04 14.65 17.12
N SER A 65 -2.58 13.64 16.46
CA SER A 65 -1.81 12.65 15.70
C SER A 65 -2.33 12.55 14.28
N THR A 66 -1.41 12.38 13.33
CA THR A 66 -1.75 12.14 11.93
C THR A 66 -1.67 10.65 11.67
N ILE A 67 -2.81 10.01 11.41
CA ILE A 67 -2.92 8.56 11.18
C ILE A 67 -3.60 8.27 9.84
N SER A 68 -3.53 7.02 9.37
CA SER A 68 -4.21 6.65 8.11
C SER A 68 -5.73 6.70 8.24
N MET A 69 -6.45 6.97 7.16
CA MET A 69 -7.92 7.06 7.16
C MET A 69 -8.58 5.74 7.57
N LYS A 70 -8.05 4.60 7.12
CA LYS A 70 -8.56 3.29 7.55
C LYS A 70 -8.41 3.07 9.06
N GLU A 71 -7.29 3.50 9.64
CA GLU A 71 -7.02 3.36 11.07
C GLU A 71 -7.91 4.28 11.88
N ALA A 72 -8.05 5.53 11.44
CA ALA A 72 -9.00 6.51 11.96
C ALA A 72 -10.43 5.94 12.07
N LEU A 73 -10.91 5.33 10.98
CA LEU A 73 -12.24 4.75 10.91
C LEU A 73 -12.39 3.57 11.87
N ILE A 74 -11.42 2.66 11.91
CA ILE A 74 -11.45 1.50 12.84
C ILE A 74 -11.47 1.96 14.29
N ARG A 75 -10.65 2.95 14.67
CA ARG A 75 -10.65 3.51 16.04
C ARG A 75 -11.99 4.15 16.40
N ARG A 76 -12.57 4.92 15.48
CA ARG A 76 -13.89 5.53 15.69
C ARG A 76 -15.00 4.49 15.79
N GLU A 77 -14.97 3.48 14.93
CA GLU A 77 -15.91 2.36 14.95
C GLU A 77 -15.84 1.61 16.28
N ALA A 78 -14.64 1.29 16.76
CA ALA A 78 -14.44 0.65 18.06
C ALA A 78 -14.96 1.52 19.22
N ALA A 79 -14.71 2.83 19.20
CA ALA A 79 -15.25 3.74 20.22
C ALA A 79 -16.78 3.74 20.24
N LEU A 80 -17.44 3.74 19.07
CA LEU A 80 -18.90 3.66 18.96
C LEU A 80 -19.45 2.30 19.43
N ALA A 81 -18.73 1.21 19.13
CA ALA A 81 -19.08 -0.12 19.62
C ALA A 81 -19.04 -0.19 21.14
N ILE A 82 -17.98 0.35 21.77
CA ILE A 82 -17.83 0.42 23.23
C ILE A 82 -18.94 1.29 23.85
N GLN A 83 -19.36 2.36 23.18
CA GLN A 83 -20.47 3.20 23.62
C GLN A 83 -21.85 2.52 23.51
N GLY A 84 -21.95 1.35 22.87
CA GLY A 84 -23.19 0.56 22.79
C GLY A 84 -23.90 0.58 21.44
N SER A 85 -23.28 1.09 20.38
CA SER A 85 -23.85 1.00 19.03
C SER A 85 -23.85 -0.46 18.55
N ARG A 86 -25.04 -1.07 18.43
CA ARG A 86 -25.20 -2.47 18.00
C ARG A 86 -24.61 -2.75 16.61
N LEU A 87 -24.76 -1.81 15.67
CA LEU A 87 -24.23 -1.96 14.31
C LEU A 87 -22.70 -1.91 14.29
N ALA A 88 -22.10 -0.98 15.04
CA ALA A 88 -20.65 -0.89 15.15
C ALA A 88 -20.09 -2.13 15.86
N LEU A 89 -20.77 -2.61 16.91
CA LEU A 89 -20.37 -3.82 17.62
C LEU A 89 -20.34 -5.03 16.69
N LYS A 90 -21.42 -5.28 15.93
CA LYS A 90 -21.47 -6.37 14.96
C LYS A 90 -20.36 -6.25 13.91
N SER A 91 -20.21 -5.06 13.31
CA SER A 91 -19.18 -4.83 12.29
C SER A 91 -17.76 -5.02 12.83
N CYS A 92 -17.48 -4.60 14.07
CA CYS A 92 -16.21 -4.87 14.74
C CYS A 92 -15.97 -6.36 14.97
N LEU A 93 -16.96 -7.09 15.52
CA LEU A 93 -16.84 -8.52 15.77
C LEU A 93 -16.63 -9.30 14.46
N ASP A 94 -17.43 -9.02 13.43
CA ASP A 94 -17.29 -9.66 12.11
C ASP A 94 -15.89 -9.42 11.50
N ARG A 95 -15.27 -8.26 11.75
CA ARG A 95 -13.91 -7.95 11.29
C ARG A 95 -12.85 -8.70 12.08
N ILE A 96 -13.03 -8.83 13.39
CA ILE A 96 -12.12 -9.60 14.27
C ILE A 96 -12.14 -11.07 13.84
N ASP A 97 -13.31 -11.66 13.72
CA ASP A 97 -13.48 -13.06 13.30
C ASP A 97 -12.81 -13.31 11.95
N LYS A 98 -13.01 -12.43 10.98
CA LYS A 98 -12.36 -12.52 9.66
C LYS A 98 -10.84 -12.37 9.73
N ALA A 99 -10.33 -11.52 10.63
CA ALA A 99 -8.89 -11.35 10.80
C ALA A 99 -8.25 -12.59 11.45
N GLU A 100 -8.92 -13.18 12.42
CA GLU A 100 -8.51 -14.44 13.06
C GLU A 100 -8.55 -15.60 12.06
N GLN A 101 -9.63 -15.73 11.29
CA GLN A 101 -9.75 -16.75 10.25
C GLN A 101 -8.64 -16.65 9.20
N ARG A 102 -8.28 -15.43 8.77
CA ARG A 102 -7.17 -15.22 7.83
C ARG A 102 -5.83 -15.65 8.42
N LYS A 103 -5.55 -15.27 9.67
CA LYS A 103 -4.33 -15.72 10.38
C LYS A 103 -4.28 -17.24 10.51
N LEU A 104 -5.39 -17.86 10.87
CA LEU A 104 -5.47 -19.33 10.98
C LEU A 104 -5.25 -20.00 9.63
N ALA A 105 -5.83 -19.46 8.55
CA ALA A 105 -5.61 -19.97 7.19
C ALA A 105 -4.12 -19.88 6.80
N GLU A 106 -3.47 -18.74 7.02
CA GLU A 106 -2.02 -18.58 6.77
C GLU A 106 -1.18 -19.61 7.53
N VAL A 107 -1.52 -19.86 8.80
CA VAL A 107 -0.85 -20.87 9.63
C VAL A 107 -1.08 -22.28 9.08
N LEU A 108 -2.31 -22.61 8.68
CA LEU A 108 -2.65 -23.91 8.10
C LEU A 108 -1.96 -24.13 6.75
N ASP A 109 -1.91 -23.11 5.89
CA ASP A 109 -1.21 -23.15 4.60
C ASP A 109 0.27 -23.47 4.80
N HIS A 110 0.90 -22.84 5.80
CA HIS A 110 2.28 -23.14 6.17
C HIS A 110 2.46 -24.60 6.63
N TYR A 111 1.56 -25.11 7.47
CA TYR A 111 1.60 -26.52 7.91
C TYR A 111 1.36 -27.50 6.76
N GLN A 112 0.45 -27.19 5.84
CA GLN A 112 0.19 -28.00 4.65
C GLN A 112 1.42 -28.04 3.75
N ALA A 113 2.02 -26.89 3.46
CA ALA A 113 3.26 -26.82 2.68
C ALA A 113 4.40 -27.63 3.34
N TYR A 114 4.48 -27.62 4.67
CA TYR A 114 5.44 -28.44 5.41
C TYR A 114 5.15 -29.94 5.30
N ARG A 115 3.88 -30.35 5.43
CA ARG A 115 3.46 -31.75 5.26
C ARG A 115 3.74 -32.23 3.84
N ASP A 116 3.35 -31.46 2.84
CA ASP A 116 3.61 -31.76 1.43
C ASP A 116 5.11 -31.91 1.19
N TYR A 117 5.93 -31.04 1.78
CA TYR A 117 7.37 -31.19 1.74
C TYR A 117 7.82 -32.54 2.32
N GLN A 118 7.37 -32.91 3.53
CA GLN A 118 7.75 -34.18 4.16
C GLN A 118 7.36 -35.40 3.32
N ASP A 119 6.14 -35.40 2.77
CA ASP A 119 5.61 -36.52 1.99
C ASP A 119 6.37 -36.71 0.66
N HIS A 120 6.75 -35.61 0.02
CA HIS A 120 7.31 -35.62 -1.34
C HIS A 120 8.85 -35.55 -1.36
N TYR A 121 9.48 -35.15 -0.26
CA TYR A 121 10.93 -35.00 -0.16
C TYR A 121 11.70 -36.32 -0.40
N PRO A 122 11.30 -37.50 0.11
CA PRO A 122 12.03 -38.74 -0.13
C PRO A 122 12.13 -39.08 -1.64
N ALA A 123 11.03 -38.91 -2.37
CA ALA A 123 10.99 -39.14 -3.82
C ALA A 123 11.87 -38.14 -4.58
N ARG A 124 11.81 -36.85 -4.21
CA ARG A 124 12.68 -35.79 -4.78
C ARG A 124 14.16 -36.07 -4.50
N ALA A 125 14.49 -36.44 -3.28
CA ALA A 125 15.86 -36.76 -2.89
C ALA A 125 16.41 -37.98 -3.63
N LYS A 126 15.60 -39.02 -3.84
CA LYS A 126 15.95 -40.17 -4.67
C LYS A 126 16.18 -39.76 -6.14
N ALA A 127 15.30 -38.94 -6.70
CA ALA A 127 15.42 -38.45 -8.07
C ALA A 127 16.68 -37.59 -8.29
N CYS A 128 17.05 -36.73 -7.33
CA CYS A 128 18.29 -35.95 -7.39
C CYS A 128 19.53 -36.84 -7.36
N ARG A 129 19.58 -37.83 -6.46
CA ARG A 129 20.69 -38.81 -6.39
C ARG A 129 20.85 -39.57 -7.70
N ASN A 130 19.74 -40.03 -8.29
CA ASN A 130 19.78 -40.78 -9.55
C ASN A 130 20.27 -39.95 -10.76
N ARG A 131 20.28 -38.62 -10.65
CA ARG A 131 20.68 -37.70 -11.73
C ARG A 131 22.01 -37.00 -11.44
N ASP A 132 22.71 -37.41 -10.37
CA ASP A 132 23.91 -36.73 -9.85
C ASP A 132 23.74 -35.21 -9.67
N LEU A 133 22.52 -34.79 -9.36
CA LEU A 133 22.19 -33.40 -9.09
C LEU A 133 22.41 -33.12 -7.59
N PRO A 134 22.92 -31.94 -7.23
CA PRO A 134 23.02 -31.55 -5.82
C PRO A 134 21.63 -31.62 -5.19
N LEU A 135 21.54 -32.24 -4.02
CA LEU A 135 20.31 -32.22 -3.23
C LEU A 135 20.02 -30.77 -2.86
N LEU A 136 19.00 -30.18 -3.46
CA LEU A 136 18.45 -28.93 -2.94
C LEU A 136 17.80 -29.23 -1.60
N CYS A 137 18.57 -29.15 -0.53
CA CYS A 137 18.00 -28.76 0.75
C CYS A 137 17.88 -27.24 0.70
N PRO A 138 16.65 -26.75 0.81
CA PRO A 138 16.42 -25.99 2.02
C PRO A 138 15.06 -26.32 2.62
N ILE A 139 15.02 -26.26 3.94
CA ILE A 139 13.83 -26.21 4.78
C ILE A 139 12.75 -25.35 4.08
N PRO A 140 11.45 -25.69 4.14
CA PRO A 140 10.39 -24.80 3.67
C PRO A 140 10.36 -23.55 4.57
N MET A 141 11.32 -22.63 4.36
CA MET A 141 11.27 -21.30 4.91
C MET A 141 10.35 -20.52 3.99
N THR A 142 9.06 -20.52 4.27
CA THR A 142 8.31 -19.30 4.00
C THR A 142 8.71 -18.31 5.09
N CYS A 143 9.90 -17.72 4.92
CA CYS A 143 10.29 -16.52 5.65
C CYS A 143 9.32 -15.41 5.24
N THR A 144 8.20 -15.29 5.96
CA THR A 144 7.53 -14.00 6.08
C THR A 144 8.42 -13.15 6.97
N SER A 145 9.39 -12.50 6.36
CA SER A 145 10.08 -11.35 6.93
C SER A 145 9.05 -10.24 7.19
N THR A 146 8.33 -10.31 8.30
CA THR A 146 7.63 -9.18 8.92
C THR A 146 7.28 -9.47 10.39
N ILE A 147 8.27 -9.90 11.17
CA ILE A 147 8.31 -9.57 12.60
C ILE A 147 9.59 -8.76 12.83
N THR A 148 9.57 -7.50 12.41
CA THR A 148 10.37 -6.47 13.07
C THR A 148 9.59 -5.96 14.28
N LEU A 149 9.35 -6.83 15.26
CA LEU A 149 9.14 -6.41 16.65
C LEU A 149 10.52 -6.34 17.32
N SER A 150 11.35 -5.42 16.85
CA SER A 150 12.59 -5.03 17.51
C SER A 150 12.85 -3.58 17.13
N ASN A 151 12.14 -2.66 17.80
CA ASN A 151 12.57 -1.29 18.10
C ASN A 151 11.45 -0.56 18.87
N TYR A 152 11.15 -1.02 20.08
CA TYR A 152 10.60 -0.18 21.16
C TYR A 152 11.04 -0.79 22.49
N SER A 153 12.33 -0.65 22.76
CA SER A 153 12.85 -0.67 24.13
C SER A 153 13.89 0.45 24.20
N SER A 154 13.41 1.69 24.22
CA SER A 154 14.23 2.80 24.69
C SER A 154 14.34 2.68 26.22
N PRO A 155 15.54 2.57 26.80
CA PRO A 155 15.69 2.65 28.25
C PRO A 155 15.44 4.10 28.67
N VAL A 156 14.43 4.29 29.52
CA VAL A 156 14.27 5.52 30.30
C VAL A 156 15.49 5.60 31.24
N ARG A 157 16.28 6.66 31.09
CA ARG A 157 17.11 7.24 32.15
C ARG A 157 16.50 8.55 32.57
#